data_AF-A0A5M4AF83-F1
#
_entry.id   AF-A0A5M4AF83-F1
#
_cell.length_a   1.000
_cell.length_b   1.000
_cell.length_c   1.000
_cell.angle_alpha   90.00
_cell.angle_beta   90.00
_cell.angle_gamma   90.00
#
_symmetry.space_group_name_H-M   'P 1'
#
loop_
_entity.id
_entity.type
_entity.pdbx_description
1 polymer ?
#
loop_
_entity_poly.entity_id
_entity_poly.type
_entity_poly.pdbx_seq_one_letter_code
_entity_poly.pdbx_strand_id
1 'polypeptide(L)'
;MKEEAYNEMDQLIHEVLKEEPRFSLSTDFADRVSRKVGDRMLRRRLITEYALKIGVTIVPLLVLAGIWFFVSPETIQSWLRNPVGEYLPYILLIILIAFVVFADQVVLRFFLLRRK
;
A
#
# COMPACT_ATOMS: atom_id res chain seq x y z
N MET A 1 -2.73 -17.76 40.90
CA MET A 1 -3.27 -17.25 39.62
C MET A 1 -2.27 -17.18 38.47
N LYS A 2 -1.17 -16.38 38.50
CA LYS A 2 -0.19 -16.38 37.38
C LYS A 2 0.67 -17.65 37.30
N GLU A 3 0.98 -18.26 38.45
CA GLU A 3 1.78 -19.49 38.55
C GLU A 3 1.03 -20.72 38.04
N GLU A 4 -0.26 -20.83 38.34
CA GLU A 4 -1.11 -21.94 37.88
C GLU A 4 -1.26 -21.93 36.36
N ALA A 5 -1.46 -20.75 35.75
CA ALA A 5 -1.54 -20.61 34.30
C ALA A 5 -0.22 -20.97 33.57
N TYR A 6 0.92 -20.73 34.22
CA TYR A 6 2.22 -21.12 33.68
C TYR A 6 2.40 -22.64 33.74
N ASN A 7 1.98 -23.27 34.84
CA ASN A 7 2.08 -24.70 35.07
C ASN A 7 1.13 -25.51 34.17
N GLU A 8 -0.09 -25.01 33.95
CA GLU A 8 -1.04 -25.58 32.98
C GLU A 8 -0.50 -25.50 31.55
N MET A 9 0.12 -24.38 31.18
CA MET A 9 0.70 -24.20 29.85
C MET A 9 1.93 -25.09 29.64
N ASP A 10 2.76 -25.29 30.67
CA ASP A 10 3.88 -26.23 30.65
C ASP A 10 3.42 -27.68 30.53
N GLN A 11 2.39 -28.08 31.27
CA GLN A 11 1.79 -29.42 31.13
C GLN A 11 1.24 -29.66 29.73
N LEU A 12 0.56 -28.67 29.16
CA LEU A 12 -0.05 -28.78 27.83
C LEU A 12 1.02 -28.85 26.72
N ILE A 13 2.12 -28.10 26.85
CA ILE A 13 3.27 -28.21 25.94
C ILE A 13 3.90 -29.60 26.06
N HIS A 14 4.05 -30.14 27.27
CA HIS A 14 4.68 -31.43 27.50
C HIS A 14 3.85 -32.60 26.99
N GLU A 15 2.52 -32.48 27.03
CA GLU A 15 1.58 -33.46 26.48
C GLU A 15 1.58 -33.44 24.94
N VAL A 16 1.59 -32.26 24.33
CA VAL A 16 1.67 -32.09 22.86
C VAL A 16 3.01 -32.58 22.29
N LEU A 17 4.11 -32.46 23.03
CA LEU A 17 5.44 -32.91 22.59
C LEU A 17 5.67 -34.42 22.71
N LYS A 18 4.88 -35.12 23.53
CA LYS A 18 4.96 -36.58 23.69
C LYS A 18 4.23 -37.35 22.60
N GLU A 19 3.25 -36.74 21.96
CA GLU A 19 2.58 -37.34 20.81
C GLU A 19 3.41 -37.14 19.53
N GLU A 20 3.73 -38.23 18.83
CA GLU A 20 4.25 -38.12 17.47
C GLU A 20 3.21 -37.36 16.62
N PRO A 21 3.63 -36.33 15.86
CA PRO A 21 2.69 -35.50 15.13
C PRO A 21 1.94 -36.37 14.12
N ARG A 22 0.61 -36.51 14.31
CA ARG A 22 -0.29 -37.22 13.37
C ARG A 22 -0.23 -36.66 11.94
N PHE A 23 0.31 -35.46 11.78
CA PHE A 23 0.51 -34.80 10.51
C PHE A 23 1.97 -34.37 10.36
N SER A 24 2.68 -34.97 9.41
CA SER A 24 3.95 -34.43 8.95
C SER A 24 3.67 -33.28 7.98
N LEU A 25 4.25 -32.12 8.26
CA LEU A 25 4.26 -31.03 7.29
C LEU A 25 5.11 -31.49 6.10
N SER A 26 4.60 -31.27 4.88
CA SER A 26 5.41 -31.45 3.68
C SER A 26 6.69 -30.62 3.79
N THR A 27 7.81 -31.12 3.30
CA THR A 27 9.09 -30.38 3.21
C THR A 27 8.93 -28.98 2.63
N ASP A 28 8.01 -28.79 1.67
CA ASP A 28 7.76 -27.50 1.01
C ASP A 28 6.71 -26.63 1.71
N PHE A 29 6.23 -27.00 2.90
CA PHE A 29 5.19 -26.23 3.59
C PHE A 29 5.70 -24.84 3.98
N ALA A 30 6.90 -24.78 4.56
CA ALA A 30 7.54 -23.53 4.94
C ALA A 30 7.72 -22.61 3.73
N ASP A 31 8.17 -23.15 2.60
CA ASP A 31 8.35 -22.40 1.35
C ASP A 31 7.03 -21.87 0.78
N ARG A 32 5.97 -22.70 0.78
CA ARG A 32 4.65 -22.28 0.29
C ARG A 32 4.03 -21.19 1.15
N VAL A 33 4.17 -21.30 2.47
CA VAL A 33 3.69 -20.29 3.42
C VAL A 33 4.51 -19.01 3.30
N SER A 34 5.84 -19.13 3.26
CA SER A 34 6.76 -18.01 3.14
C SER A 34 6.51 -17.20 1.86
N ARG A 35 6.35 -17.86 0.71
CA ARG A 35 6.00 -17.18 -0.56
C ARG A 35 4.65 -16.47 -0.48
N LYS A 36 3.61 -17.15 0.03
CA LYS A 36 2.26 -16.60 0.08
C LYS A 36 2.15 -15.39 1.02
N VAL A 37 2.85 -15.42 2.14
CA VAL A 37 2.90 -14.32 3.12
C VAL A 37 3.81 -13.20 2.60
N GLY A 38 4.98 -13.53 2.06
CA GLY A 38 5.94 -12.61 1.45
C GLY A 38 5.30 -11.78 0.34
N ASP A 39 4.55 -12.40 -0.56
CA ASP A 39 3.86 -11.71 -1.65
C ASP A 39 2.80 -10.72 -1.16
N ARG A 40 2.08 -11.05 -0.08
CA ARG A 40 1.11 -10.11 0.51
C ARG A 40 1.80 -8.93 1.18
N MET A 41 2.87 -9.18 1.92
CA MET A 41 3.64 -8.12 2.59
C MET A 41 4.32 -7.21 1.59
N LEU A 42 4.91 -7.75 0.52
CA LEU A 42 5.54 -7.00 -0.56
C LEU A 42 4.54 -6.09 -1.27
N ARG A 43 3.35 -6.60 -1.61
CA ARG A 43 2.28 -5.79 -2.23
C ARG A 43 1.86 -4.64 -1.32
N ARG A 44 1.63 -4.91 -0.04
CA ARG A 44 1.24 -3.87 0.93
C ARG A 44 2.33 -2.81 1.06
N ARG A 45 3.59 -3.23 1.14
CA ARG A 45 4.73 -2.32 1.23
C ARG A 45 4.87 -1.42 0.01
N LEU A 46 4.76 -1.97 -1.20
CA LEU A 46 4.83 -1.19 -2.45
C LEU A 46 3.72 -0.14 -2.55
N ILE A 47 2.48 -0.52 -2.20
CA ILE A 47 1.34 0.40 -2.19
C ILE A 47 1.56 1.50 -1.15
N THR A 48 2.01 1.15 0.05
CA THR A 48 2.25 2.14 1.12
C THR A 48 3.40 3.09 0.78
N GLU A 49 4.52 2.59 0.25
CA GLU A 49 5.65 3.44 -0.18
C GLU A 49 5.24 4.39 -1.30
N TYR A 50 4.43 3.93 -2.24
CA TYR A 50 3.90 4.79 -3.31
C TYR A 50 2.90 5.82 -2.77
N ALA A 51 1.96 5.40 -1.91
CA ALA A 51 1.00 6.29 -1.27
C ALA A 51 1.68 7.38 -0.43
N LEU A 52 2.77 7.04 0.27
CA LEU A 52 3.59 8.02 1.00
C LEU A 52 4.27 9.01 0.06
N LYS A 53 4.85 8.56 -1.06
CA LYS A 53 5.46 9.44 -2.06
C LYS A 53 4.44 10.40 -2.68
N ILE A 54 3.27 9.89 -3.06
CA ILE A 54 2.16 10.71 -3.52
C ILE A 54 1.74 11.68 -2.43
N GLY A 55 1.52 11.21 -1.20
CA GLY A 55 1.05 12.03 -0.09
C GLY A 55 1.99 13.21 0.17
N VAL A 56 3.30 12.96 0.25
CA VAL A 56 4.32 14.01 0.45
C VAL A 56 4.32 15.03 -0.69
N THR A 57 3.95 14.64 -1.91
CA THR A 57 3.96 15.54 -3.08
C THR A 57 2.62 16.29 -3.23
N ILE A 58 1.50 15.58 -3.12
CA ILE A 58 0.15 16.09 -3.37
C ILE A 58 -0.40 16.88 -2.18
N VAL A 59 -0.09 16.51 -0.94
CA VAL A 59 -0.60 17.22 0.24
C VAL A 59 -0.13 18.68 0.26
N PRO A 60 1.18 19.00 0.08
CA PRO A 60 1.61 20.39 0.00
C PRO A 60 1.02 21.14 -1.19
N LEU A 61 0.88 20.48 -2.35
CA LEU A 61 0.23 21.07 -3.52
C LEU A 61 -1.24 21.42 -3.26
N LEU A 62 -1.98 20.54 -2.58
CA LEU A 62 -3.36 20.80 -2.17
C LEU A 62 -3.46 21.94 -1.16
N VAL A 63 -2.52 22.03 -0.22
CA VAL A 63 -2.45 23.14 0.73
C VAL A 63 -2.22 24.46 0.00
N LEU A 64 -1.27 24.51 -0.93
CA LEU A 64 -1.00 25.70 -1.74
C LEU A 64 -2.21 26.07 -2.62
N ALA A 65 -2.84 25.09 -3.26
CA ALA A 65 -4.05 25.31 -4.04
C ALA A 65 -5.21 25.82 -3.16
N GLY A 66 -5.36 25.30 -1.95
CA GLY A 66 -6.36 25.76 -0.98
C GLY A 66 -6.11 27.19 -0.50
N ILE A 67 -4.86 27.56 -0.25
CA ILE A 67 -4.47 28.95 0.08
C ILE A 67 -4.79 29.86 -1.11
N TRP A 68 -4.40 29.47 -2.32
CA TRP A 68 -4.71 30.23 -3.54
C TRP A 68 -6.22 30.41 -3.73
N PHE A 69 -7.01 29.38 -3.40
CA PHE A 69 -8.47 29.43 -3.47
C PHE A 69 -9.07 30.50 -2.56
N PHE A 70 -8.53 30.67 -1.37
CA PHE A 70 -8.97 31.73 -0.45
C PHE A 70 -8.49 33.12 -0.86
N VAL A 71 -7.29 33.25 -1.42
CA VAL A 71 -6.67 34.55 -1.76
C VAL A 71 -7.20 35.12 -3.07
N SER A 72 -7.57 34.29 -4.04
CA SER A 72 -8.03 34.75 -5.36
C SER A 72 -9.24 33.93 -5.86
N PRO A 73 -10.39 34.06 -5.19
CA PRO A 73 -11.59 33.29 -5.52
C PRO A 73 -12.13 33.62 -6.92
N GLU A 74 -11.99 34.86 -7.39
CA GLU A 74 -12.47 35.30 -8.71
C GLU A 74 -11.74 34.60 -9.87
N THR A 75 -10.42 34.46 -9.75
CA THR A 75 -9.58 33.75 -10.72
C THR A 75 -9.98 32.28 -10.80
N ILE A 76 -10.22 31.64 -9.66
CA ILE A 76 -10.65 30.25 -9.60
C ILE A 76 -12.07 30.07 -10.15
N GLN A 77 -13.00 30.96 -9.83
CA GLN A 77 -14.36 30.91 -10.37
C GLN A 77 -14.37 31.06 -11.89
N SER A 78 -13.49 31.88 -12.44
CA SER A 78 -13.30 32.02 -13.89
C SER A 78 -12.79 30.70 -14.52
N TRP A 79 -11.83 30.03 -13.87
CA TRP A 79 -11.31 28.74 -14.32
C TRP A 79 -12.37 27.62 -14.23
N LEU A 80 -13.15 27.57 -13.16
CA LEU A 80 -14.24 26.59 -12.99
C LEU A 80 -15.43 26.82 -13.92
N ARG A 81 -15.66 28.06 -14.37
CA ARG A 81 -16.73 28.37 -15.34
C ARG A 81 -16.40 27.91 -16.75
N ASN A 82 -15.12 27.76 -17.10
CA ASN A 82 -14.73 27.26 -18.42
C ASN A 82 -13.54 26.28 -18.37
N PRO A 83 -13.72 25.10 -17.75
CA PRO A 83 -12.65 24.12 -17.60
C PRO A 83 -12.23 23.44 -18.92
N VAL A 84 -13.07 23.58 -19.96
CA VAL A 84 -12.88 22.99 -21.29
C VAL A 84 -12.15 23.95 -22.25
N GLY A 85 -11.86 25.18 -21.79
CA GLY A 85 -11.16 26.19 -22.58
C GLY A 85 -9.64 25.99 -22.61
N GLU A 86 -8.91 27.10 -22.57
CA GLU A 86 -7.44 27.18 -22.74
C GLU A 86 -6.63 26.25 -21.81
N TYR A 87 -7.19 25.88 -20.65
CA TYR A 87 -6.49 25.09 -19.64
C TYR A 87 -6.65 23.57 -19.78
N LEU A 88 -7.63 23.09 -20.56
CA LEU A 88 -7.89 21.67 -20.76
C LEU A 88 -6.67 20.85 -21.21
N PRO A 89 -5.83 21.30 -22.17
CA PRO A 89 -4.67 20.53 -22.60
C PRO A 89 -3.63 20.37 -21.48
N TYR A 90 -3.45 21.39 -20.64
CA TYR A 90 -2.51 21.33 -19.52
C TYR A 90 -2.99 20.40 -18.41
N ILE A 91 -4.30 20.40 -18.12
CA ILE A 91 -4.90 19.47 -17.16
C ILE A 91 -4.73 18.03 -17.63
N LEU A 92 -5.03 17.76 -18.91
CA LEU A 92 -4.84 16.44 -19.50
C LEU A 92 -3.38 15.99 -19.50
N LEU A 93 -2.44 16.90 -19.76
CA LEU A 93 -1.01 16.62 -19.70
C LEU A 93 -0.57 16.22 -18.28
N ILE A 94 -1.02 16.95 -17.25
CA ILE A 94 -0.72 16.64 -15.85
C ILE A 94 -1.29 15.26 -15.48
N ILE A 95 -2.54 14.96 -15.86
CA ILE A 95 -3.16 13.66 -15.62
C ILE A 95 -2.38 12.55 -16.33
N LEU A 96 -1.95 12.78 -17.57
CA LEU A 96 -1.16 11.81 -18.34
C LEU A 96 0.19 11.54 -17.67
N ILE A 97 0.91 12.57 -17.24
CA ILE A 97 2.18 12.43 -16.52
C ILE A 97 1.96 11.65 -15.22
N ALA A 98 0.94 12.01 -14.44
CA ALA A 98 0.59 11.30 -13.22
C ALA A 98 0.27 9.82 -13.49
N PHE A 99 -0.46 9.53 -14.58
CA PHE A 99 -0.77 8.16 -15.00
C PHE A 99 0.48 7.37 -15.41
N VAL A 100 1.39 7.97 -16.18
CA VAL A 100 2.64 7.33 -16.58
C VAL A 100 3.52 7.03 -15.37
N VAL A 101 3.68 7.99 -14.46
CA VAL A 101 4.45 7.80 -13.22
C VAL A 101 3.79 6.72 -12.33
N PHE A 102 2.46 6.70 -12.26
CA PHE A 102 1.71 5.65 -11.56
C PHE A 102 1.94 4.27 -12.19
N ALA A 103 1.84 4.19 -13.51
CA ALA A 103 2.06 2.94 -14.24
C ALA A 103 3.49 2.41 -14.03
N ASP A 104 4.49 3.28 -14.11
CA ASP A 104 5.91 2.92 -13.92
C ASP A 104 6.22 2.50 -12.48
N GLN A 105 5.83 3.32 -11.51
CA GLN A 105 6.20 3.07 -10.11
C GLN A 105 5.32 2.03 -9.41
N VAL A 106 4.06 1.88 -9.82
CA VAL A 106 3.12 0.96 -9.18
C VAL A 106 2.86 -0.25 -10.04
N VAL A 107 2.31 -0.07 -11.24
CA VAL A 107 1.80 -1.17 -12.06
C VAL A 107 2.93 -2.08 -12.53
N LEU A 108 4.00 -1.50 -13.08
CA LEU A 108 5.17 -2.24 -13.57
C LEU A 108 5.90 -2.95 -12.43
N ARG A 109 6.16 -2.27 -11.30
CA ARG A 109 6.80 -2.91 -10.14
C ARG A 109 5.93 -4.01 -9.54
N PHE A 110 4.60 -3.82 -9.48
CA PHE A 110 3.66 -4.82 -9.00
C PHE A 110 3.62 -6.07 -9.89
N PHE A 111 3.60 -5.90 -11.22
CA PHE A 111 3.58 -7.02 -12.16
C PHE A 111 4.93 -7.71 -12.30
N LEU A 112 6.05 -6.98 -12.28
CA LEU A 112 7.40 -7.55 -12.32
C LEU A 112 7.72 -8.36 -11.06
N LEU A 113 7.25 -7.95 -9.88
CA LEU A 113 7.40 -8.76 -8.67
C LEU A 113 6.63 -10.08 -8.71
N ARG A 114 5.51 -10.15 -9.45
CA ARG A 114 4.69 -11.36 -9.57
C ARG A 114 5.31 -12.42 -10.51
N ARG A 115 6.35 -12.07 -11.26
CA ARG A 115 6.95 -12.93 -12.31
C ARG A 115 8.27 -13.60 -11.90
N LYS A 116 8.76 -13.36 -10.68
CA LYS A 116 9.80 -14.18 -10.03
C LYS A 116 9.14 -15.13 -9.03
#